data_AF-A0A3M0WCR0-F1
#
_entry.id   AF-A0A3M0WCR0-F1
#
_cell.length_a   1.000
_cell.length_b   1.000
_cell.length_c   1.000
_cell.angle_alpha   90.00
_cell.angle_beta   90.00
_cell.angle_gamma   90.00
#
_symmetry.space_group_name_H-M   'P 1'
#
loop_
_entity.id
_entity.type
_entity.pdbx_description
1 polymer ?
#
loop_
_entity_poly.entity_id
_entity_poly.type
_entity_poly.pdbx_seq_one_letter_code
_entity_poly.pdbx_strand_id
1 'polypeptide(L)'
;NFSLRETHKIVDDIEKKIKTEIPNIDSVFIHYEPVRQEGLRIAFLVDRENNIKDFSSAEKILIVDVSKDFETFISNSMDVHGDEKELGHVLSKIGVDIVVSKLHPLNFDVRWNLTRAGAMVWETEKNTFDEALDEILKSWKEYNLKKNKRS
;
A
#
# COMPACT_ATOMS: atom_id res chain seq x y z
N ASN A 1 -4.63 17.54 21.36
CA ASN A 1 -4.70 16.19 20.77
C ASN A 1 -5.83 16.16 19.77
N PHE A 2 -5.51 16.29 18.48
CA PHE A 2 -6.47 16.01 17.41
C PHE A 2 -6.58 14.50 17.24
N SER A 3 -7.79 13.98 17.09
CA SER A 3 -8.02 12.59 16.74
C SER A 3 -7.52 12.33 15.31
N LEU A 4 -7.13 11.08 14.99
CA LEU A 4 -6.68 10.68 13.64
C LEU A 4 -7.67 11.13 12.55
N ARG A 5 -8.96 11.06 12.85
CA ARG A 5 -10.04 11.47 11.95
C ARG A 5 -10.03 12.97 11.66
N GLU A 6 -9.62 13.79 12.61
CA GLU A 6 -9.47 15.24 12.45
C GLU A 6 -8.20 15.58 11.68
N THR A 7 -7.09 14.89 11.95
CA THR A 7 -5.84 15.06 11.21
C THR A 7 -6.01 14.67 9.74
N HIS A 8 -6.67 13.54 9.43
CA HIS A 8 -6.96 13.14 8.05
C HIS A 8 -7.89 14.14 7.35
N LYS A 9 -8.95 14.61 8.00
CA LYS A 9 -9.81 15.67 7.43
C LYS A 9 -9.05 16.95 7.10
N ILE A 10 -8.14 17.37 7.98
CA ILE A 10 -7.30 18.55 7.73
C ILE A 10 -6.39 18.31 6.52
N VAL A 11 -5.83 17.11 6.37
CA VAL A 11 -4.99 16.75 5.22
C VAL A 11 -5.81 16.71 3.93
N ASP A 12 -6.98 16.07 3.94
CA ASP A 12 -7.90 16.00 2.80
C ASP A 12 -8.33 17.41 2.35
N ASP A 13 -8.63 18.30 3.31
CA ASP A 13 -9.01 19.68 3.05
C ASP A 13 -7.85 20.51 2.49
N ILE A 14 -6.62 20.25 2.92
CA ILE A 14 -5.41 20.89 2.36
C ILE A 14 -5.17 20.39 0.93
N GLU A 15 -5.24 19.09 0.70
CA GLU A 15 -5.04 18.49 -0.62
C GLU A 15 -6.09 18.99 -1.62
N LYS A 16 -7.35 19.09 -1.19
CA LYS A 16 -8.45 19.64 -1.98
C LYS A 16 -8.23 21.11 -2.34
N LYS A 17 -7.74 21.93 -1.40
CA LYS A 17 -7.41 23.34 -1.68
C LYS A 17 -6.26 23.48 -2.67
N ILE A 18 -5.20 22.68 -2.53
CA ILE A 18 -4.06 22.69 -3.44
C ILE A 18 -4.48 22.29 -4.87
N LYS A 19 -5.32 21.25 -5.01
CA LYS A 19 -5.89 20.84 -6.32
C LYS A 19 -6.76 21.91 -6.97
N THR A 20 -7.36 22.79 -6.18
CA THR A 20 -8.28 23.83 -6.68
C THR A 20 -7.54 25.09 -7.13
N GLU A 21 -6.38 25.41 -6.52
CA GLU A 21 -5.65 26.66 -6.78
C GLU A 21 -4.59 26.57 -7.90
N ILE A 22 -4.17 25.37 -8.32
CA ILE A 22 -3.15 25.20 -9.38
C ILE A 22 -3.65 24.24 -10.47
N PRO A 23 -4.14 24.73 -11.62
CA PRO A 23 -4.47 23.88 -12.75
C PRO A 23 -3.16 23.37 -13.39
N ASN A 24 -3.05 22.04 -13.58
CA ASN A 24 -1.89 21.27 -14.11
C ASN A 24 -0.89 20.69 -13.09
N ILE A 25 -1.35 20.14 -11.97
CA ILE A 25 -0.51 19.24 -11.14
C ILE A 25 -0.86 17.78 -11.46
N ASP A 26 0.08 17.04 -12.03
CA ASP A 26 -0.09 15.61 -12.38
C ASP A 26 -0.11 14.68 -11.13
N SER A 27 0.45 15.11 -10.00
CA SER A 27 0.28 14.45 -8.69
C SER A 27 0.72 15.36 -7.53
N VAL A 28 -0.02 15.36 -6.42
CA VAL A 28 0.38 16.04 -5.17
C VAL A 28 0.99 14.99 -4.23
N PHE A 29 2.31 14.98 -4.08
CA PHE A 29 2.99 14.14 -3.09
C PHE A 29 3.08 14.88 -1.75
N ILE A 30 2.12 14.62 -0.85
CA ILE A 30 2.26 15.01 0.56
C ILE A 30 2.96 13.86 1.30
N HIS A 31 4.27 13.98 1.52
CA HIS A 31 5.03 13.04 2.34
C HIS A 31 4.97 13.49 3.80
N TYR A 32 3.97 13.02 4.55
CA TYR A 32 4.13 12.93 6.01
C TYR A 32 4.87 11.62 6.26
N GLU A 33 6.08 11.66 6.82
CA GLU A 33 6.62 10.47 7.52
C GLU A 33 5.64 10.20 8.67
N PRO A 34 4.79 9.15 8.62
CA PRO A 34 4.00 8.81 9.77
C PRO A 34 5.00 8.30 10.81
N VAL A 35 4.92 8.81 12.03
CA VAL A 35 5.48 8.09 13.19
C VAL A 35 4.95 6.67 13.07
N ARG A 36 5.82 5.71 12.71
CA ARG A 36 5.46 4.34 12.33
C ARG A 36 4.54 3.78 13.41
N GLN A 37 3.22 3.82 13.17
CA GLN A 37 2.26 3.22 14.08
C GLN A 37 2.47 1.71 13.98
N GLU A 38 2.39 1.03 15.11
CA GLU A 38 2.56 -0.42 15.10
C GLU A 38 1.42 -1.06 14.28
N GLY A 39 1.76 -1.91 13.30
CA GLY A 39 0.78 -2.42 12.34
C GLY A 39 1.45 -3.02 11.09
N LEU A 40 0.67 -3.14 10.02
CA LEU A 40 1.14 -3.50 8.68
C LEU A 40 0.78 -2.41 7.68
N ARG A 41 1.72 -2.04 6.81
CA ARG A 41 1.46 -1.22 5.63
C ARG A 41 1.56 -2.07 4.37
N ILE A 42 0.48 -2.10 3.59
CA ILE A 42 0.31 -3.00 2.45
C ILE A 42 0.05 -2.19 1.18
N ALA A 43 0.80 -2.46 0.12
CA ALA A 43 0.50 -1.99 -1.23
C ALA A 43 -0.23 -3.08 -2.01
N PHE A 44 -1.32 -2.73 -2.69
CA PHE A 44 -2.00 -3.60 -3.65
C PHE A 44 -1.82 -3.06 -5.05
N LEU A 45 -1.32 -3.91 -5.95
CA LEU A 45 -1.24 -3.63 -7.38
C LEU A 45 -2.58 -3.96 -8.02
N VAL A 46 -3.27 -2.96 -8.56
CA VAL A 46 -4.63 -3.15 -9.08
C VAL A 46 -4.86 -2.40 -10.40
N ASP A 47 -5.94 -2.76 -11.10
CA ASP A 47 -6.52 -1.94 -12.16
C ASP A 47 -7.54 -0.93 -11.61
N ARG A 48 -8.19 -0.18 -12.50
CA ARG A 48 -9.24 0.80 -12.15
C ARG A 48 -10.49 0.18 -11.54
N GLU A 49 -10.71 -1.11 -11.75
CA GLU A 49 -11.82 -1.88 -11.19
C GLU A 49 -11.43 -2.59 -9.88
N ASN A 50 -10.23 -2.28 -9.34
CA ASN A 50 -9.65 -2.88 -8.14
C ASN A 50 -9.38 -4.39 -8.26
N ASN A 51 -9.18 -4.91 -9.48
CA ASN A 51 -8.70 -6.29 -9.64
C ASN A 51 -7.18 -6.35 -9.43
N ILE A 52 -6.70 -7.38 -8.73
CA ILE A 52 -5.27 -7.60 -8.48
C ILE A 52 -4.52 -7.82 -9.81
N LYS A 53 -3.41 -7.11 -9.98
CA LYS A 53 -2.53 -7.12 -11.15
C LYS A 53 -1.09 -7.42 -10.78
N ASP A 54 -0.27 -7.51 -11.82
CA ASP A 54 1.17 -7.61 -11.72
C ASP A 54 1.85 -6.27 -11.89
N PHE A 55 3.15 -6.24 -11.59
CA PHE A 55 3.98 -5.05 -11.74
C PHE A 55 3.98 -4.47 -13.15
N SER A 56 3.73 -5.28 -14.18
CA SER A 56 3.68 -4.86 -15.58
C SER A 56 2.30 -4.42 -16.07
N SER A 57 1.24 -4.67 -15.31
CA SER A 57 -0.15 -4.43 -15.74
C SER A 57 -0.98 -3.65 -14.73
N ALA A 58 -0.41 -3.31 -13.57
CA ALA A 58 -1.03 -2.44 -12.60
C ALA A 58 -1.27 -1.05 -13.20
N GLU A 59 -2.46 -0.52 -12.96
CA GLU A 59 -2.84 0.85 -13.30
C GLU A 59 -2.89 1.74 -12.06
N LYS A 60 -2.99 1.13 -10.88
CA LYS A 60 -3.06 1.81 -9.59
C LYS A 60 -2.31 1.03 -8.52
N ILE A 61 -1.76 1.77 -7.56
CA ILE A 61 -1.31 1.23 -6.28
C ILE A 61 -2.26 1.75 -5.21
N LEU A 62 -2.87 0.84 -4.45
CA LEU A 62 -3.64 1.16 -3.24
C LEU A 62 -2.78 0.87 -2.02
N ILE A 63 -2.61 1.86 -1.14
CA ILE A 63 -1.89 1.70 0.13
C ILE A 63 -2.92 1.56 1.24
N VAL A 64 -2.83 0.45 1.97
CA VAL A 64 -3.68 0.14 3.12
C VAL A 64 -2.81 0.02 4.35
N ASP A 65 -3.15 0.79 5.37
CA ASP A 65 -2.59 0.65 6.70
C ASP A 65 -3.53 -0.21 7.55
N VAL A 66 -2.96 -1.19 8.26
CA VAL A 66 -3.67 -2.09 9.16
C VAL A 66 -3.15 -1.88 10.58
N SER A 67 -4.03 -1.50 11.49
CA SER A 67 -3.71 -1.30 12.92
C SER A 67 -3.49 -2.64 13.64
N LYS A 68 -2.90 -2.60 14.85
CA LYS A 68 -2.81 -3.77 15.76
C LYS A 68 -4.14 -4.46 16.06
N ASP A 69 -5.23 -3.70 16.04
CA ASP A 69 -6.59 -4.18 16.29
C ASP A 69 -7.27 -4.69 15.01
N PHE A 70 -6.51 -4.80 13.91
CA PHE A 70 -6.95 -5.25 12.59
C PHE A 70 -7.94 -4.31 11.90
N GLU A 71 -7.99 -3.05 12.32
CA GLU A 71 -8.72 -2.02 11.58
C GLU A 71 -7.93 -1.63 10.34
N THR A 72 -8.62 -1.53 9.20
CA THR A 72 -8.01 -1.19 7.91
C THR A 72 -8.39 0.22 7.47
N PHE A 73 -7.45 0.92 6.85
CA PHE A 73 -7.66 2.24 6.26
C PHE A 73 -6.87 2.38 4.96
N ILE A 74 -7.54 2.78 3.87
CA ILE A 74 -6.87 3.14 2.62
C ILE A 74 -6.22 4.51 2.86
N SER A 75 -4.90 4.51 3.06
CA SER A 75 -4.15 5.73 3.41
C SER A 75 -3.65 6.50 2.21
N ASN A 76 -3.49 5.85 1.07
CA ASN A 76 -3.15 6.51 -0.18
C ASN A 76 -3.59 5.68 -1.39
N SER A 77 -3.76 6.34 -2.52
CA SER A 77 -3.90 5.70 -3.82
C SER A 77 -3.18 6.53 -4.87
N MET A 78 -2.44 5.87 -5.76
CA MET A 78 -1.75 6.53 -6.86
C MET A 78 -1.99 5.78 -8.16
N ASP A 79 -2.24 6.53 -9.23
CA ASP A 79 -2.25 6.00 -10.57
C ASP A 79 -0.82 5.77 -11.03
N VAL A 80 -0.60 4.67 -11.75
CA VAL A 80 0.70 4.22 -12.23
C VAL A 80 0.56 3.68 -13.65
N HIS A 81 1.67 3.66 -14.37
CA HIS A 81 1.76 2.98 -15.64
C HIS A 81 2.65 1.74 -15.46
N GLY A 82 2.23 0.60 -16.02
CA GLY A 82 2.78 -0.74 -15.78
C GLY A 82 4.20 -0.99 -16.30
N ASP A 83 5.15 -0.11 -16.03
CA ASP A 83 6.58 -0.44 -16.12
C ASP A 83 7.07 -1.01 -14.79
N GLU A 84 7.48 -2.28 -14.81
CA GLU A 84 7.88 -3.01 -13.61
C GLU A 84 9.04 -2.33 -12.85
N LYS A 85 9.99 -1.70 -13.56
CA LYS A 85 11.14 -1.04 -12.93
C LYS A 85 10.73 0.25 -12.23
N GLU A 86 9.93 1.08 -12.90
CA GLU A 86 9.37 2.29 -12.33
C GLU A 86 8.52 1.95 -11.09
N LEU A 87 7.64 0.96 -11.20
CA LEU A 87 6.79 0.53 -10.11
C LEU A 87 7.60 0.01 -8.92
N GLY A 88 8.62 -0.81 -9.20
CA GLY A 88 9.58 -1.27 -8.20
C GLY A 88 10.30 -0.13 -7.48
N HIS A 89 10.71 0.90 -8.23
CA HIS A 89 11.35 2.08 -7.66
C HIS A 89 10.39 2.83 -6.74
N VAL A 90 9.17 3.12 -7.21
CA VAL A 90 8.12 3.80 -6.43
C VAL A 90 7.83 3.05 -5.14
N LEU A 91 7.53 1.75 -5.22
CA LEU A 91 7.22 0.90 -4.06
C LEU A 91 8.36 0.85 -3.03
N SER A 92 9.61 0.82 -3.49
CA SER A 92 10.79 0.83 -2.60
C SER A 92 10.93 2.13 -1.78
N LYS A 93 10.28 3.21 -2.21
CA LYS A 93 10.31 4.53 -1.56
C LYS A 93 9.11 4.79 -0.65
N ILE A 94 7.99 4.10 -0.87
CA ILE A 94 6.76 4.29 -0.06
C ILE A 94 6.92 3.72 1.37
N GLY A 95 7.82 2.75 1.56
CA GLY A 95 8.05 2.13 2.87
C GLY A 95 6.90 1.22 3.30
N VAL A 96 6.45 0.36 2.38
CA VAL A 96 5.46 -0.69 2.66
C VAL A 96 6.13 -1.95 3.20
N ASP A 97 5.41 -2.71 4.01
CA ASP A 97 5.88 -4.00 4.53
C ASP A 97 5.53 -5.14 3.55
N ILE A 98 4.39 -5.01 2.85
CA ILE A 98 3.88 -6.01 1.90
C ILE A 98 3.49 -5.34 0.59
N VAL A 99 3.85 -5.96 -0.54
CA VAL A 99 3.31 -5.66 -1.87
C VAL A 99 2.52 -6.86 -2.36
N VAL A 100 1.27 -6.67 -2.72
CA VAL A 100 0.35 -7.73 -3.16
C VAL A 100 0.20 -7.67 -4.67
N SER A 101 0.45 -8.80 -5.34
CA SER A 101 0.38 -8.95 -6.79
C SER A 101 -0.05 -10.36 -7.18
N LYS A 102 -0.37 -10.62 -8.46
CA LYS A 102 -0.60 -12.00 -8.93
C LYS A 102 0.71 -12.79 -8.98
N LEU A 103 1.79 -12.14 -9.39
CA LEU A 103 3.12 -12.68 -9.60
C LEU A 103 4.19 -11.74 -9.06
N HIS A 104 5.31 -12.32 -8.65
CA HIS A 104 6.53 -11.63 -8.32
C HIS A 104 7.09 -10.86 -9.53
N PRO A 105 7.84 -9.77 -9.30
CA PRO A 105 8.59 -9.11 -10.37
C PRO A 105 9.55 -10.09 -11.05
N LEU A 106 9.59 -10.07 -12.37
CA LEU A 106 10.51 -10.92 -13.15
C LEU A 106 11.94 -10.37 -13.09
N ASN A 107 12.08 -9.06 -12.98
CA ASN A 107 13.33 -8.34 -12.92
C ASN A 107 14.01 -8.54 -11.55
N PHE A 108 15.26 -9.00 -11.58
CA PHE A 108 16.05 -9.23 -10.37
C PHE A 108 16.26 -7.94 -9.56
N ASP A 109 16.57 -6.82 -10.21
CA ASP A 109 16.85 -5.56 -9.53
C ASP A 109 15.62 -5.05 -8.78
N VAL A 110 14.43 -5.25 -9.35
CA VAL A 110 13.16 -4.89 -8.70
C VAL A 110 12.95 -5.72 -7.44
N ARG A 111 13.09 -7.05 -7.53
CA ARG A 111 13.00 -7.93 -6.35
C ARG A 111 14.02 -7.56 -5.27
N TRP A 112 15.25 -7.28 -5.69
CA TRP A 112 16.34 -6.89 -4.80
C TRP A 112 16.05 -5.56 -4.09
N ASN A 113 15.55 -4.56 -4.82
CA ASN A 113 15.23 -3.24 -4.27
C ASN A 113 14.07 -3.31 -3.25
N LEU A 114 13.02 -4.09 -3.53
CA LEU A 114 11.92 -4.31 -2.59
C LEU A 114 12.41 -4.99 -1.31
N THR A 115 13.21 -6.05 -1.45
CA THR A 115 13.77 -6.77 -0.31
C THR A 115 14.64 -5.86 0.56
N ARG A 116 15.49 -5.02 -0.05
CA ARG A 116 16.32 -4.05 0.68
C ARG A 116 15.50 -2.95 1.36
N ALA A 117 14.35 -2.60 0.80
CA ALA A 117 13.41 -1.67 1.42
C ALA A 117 12.60 -2.30 2.57
N GLY A 118 12.76 -3.62 2.82
CA GLY A 118 12.01 -4.35 3.84
C GLY A 118 10.61 -4.77 3.40
N ALA A 119 10.28 -4.60 2.11
CA ALA A 119 9.01 -5.01 1.54
C ALA A 119 9.09 -6.48 1.09
N MET A 120 8.15 -7.30 1.54
CA MET A 120 7.92 -8.63 0.97
C MET A 120 6.85 -8.56 -0.13
N VAL A 121 6.98 -9.40 -1.14
CA VAL A 121 5.91 -9.55 -2.15
C VAL A 121 5.05 -10.75 -1.76
N TRP A 122 3.74 -10.55 -1.72
CA TRP A 122 2.72 -11.56 -1.47
C TRP A 122 2.01 -11.86 -2.78
N GLU A 123 2.28 -13.02 -3.36
CA GLU A 123 1.54 -13.53 -4.52
C GLU A 123 0.18 -14.06 -4.07
N THR A 124 -0.89 -13.71 -4.79
CA THR A 124 -2.24 -14.18 -4.49
C THR A 124 -3.01 -14.58 -5.75
N GLU A 125 -3.80 -15.64 -5.62
CA GLU A 125 -4.75 -16.05 -6.66
C GLU A 125 -6.06 -15.26 -6.61
N LYS A 126 -6.27 -14.42 -5.57
CA LYS A 126 -7.48 -13.59 -5.44
C LYS A 126 -7.59 -12.56 -6.55
N ASN A 127 -8.81 -12.34 -7.02
CA ASN A 127 -9.03 -11.47 -8.18
C ASN A 127 -9.26 -10.03 -7.77
N THR A 128 -9.89 -9.79 -6.63
CA THR A 128 -10.23 -8.44 -6.19
C THR A 128 -9.39 -8.01 -4.99
N PHE A 129 -9.26 -6.70 -4.84
CA PHE A 129 -8.66 -6.06 -3.68
C PHE A 129 -9.22 -6.58 -2.35
N ASP A 130 -10.54 -6.62 -2.20
CA ASP A 130 -11.19 -7.00 -0.95
C ASP A 130 -10.87 -8.45 -0.55
N GLU A 131 -10.92 -9.38 -1.52
CA GLU A 131 -10.59 -10.79 -1.29
C GLU A 131 -9.12 -10.98 -0.86
N ALA A 132 -8.20 -10.25 -1.49
CA ALA A 132 -6.78 -10.30 -1.18
C ALA A 132 -6.48 -9.68 0.19
N LEU A 133 -7.16 -8.57 0.54
CA LEU A 133 -7.03 -7.95 1.84
C LEU A 133 -7.50 -8.89 2.95
N ASP A 134 -8.65 -9.53 2.78
CA ASP A 134 -9.18 -10.51 3.73
C ASP A 134 -8.24 -11.70 3.95
N GLU A 135 -7.61 -12.19 2.88
CA GLU A 135 -6.60 -13.26 2.94
C GLU A 135 -5.41 -12.86 3.82
N ILE A 136 -4.89 -11.65 3.64
CA ILE A 136 -3.75 -11.13 4.41
C ILE A 136 -4.14 -10.89 5.86
N LEU A 137 -5.31 -10.29 6.12
CA LEU A 137 -5.82 -10.06 7.47
C LEU A 137 -5.98 -11.37 8.24
N LYS A 138 -6.51 -12.41 7.59
CA LYS A 138 -6.63 -13.74 8.19
C LYS A 138 -5.26 -14.31 8.55
N SER A 139 -4.32 -14.27 7.60
CA SER A 139 -2.95 -14.74 7.79
C SER A 139 -2.24 -14.01 8.94
N TRP A 140 -2.39 -12.69 9.03
CA TRP A 140 -1.77 -11.88 10.07
C TRP A 140 -2.40 -12.11 11.45
N LYS A 141 -3.73 -12.26 11.53
CA LYS A 141 -4.44 -12.66 12.76
C LYS A 141 -3.91 -13.99 13.29
N GLU A 142 -3.79 -14.99 12.43
CA GLU A 142 -3.28 -16.31 12.80
C GLU A 142 -1.83 -16.26 13.30
N TYR A 143 -0.98 -15.46 12.65
CA TYR A 143 0.40 -15.24 13.07
C TYR A 143 0.48 -14.63 14.48
N ASN A 144 -0.28 -13.55 14.74
CA ASN A 144 -0.28 -12.86 16.03
C ASN A 144 -0.86 -13.74 17.16
N LEU A 145 -1.90 -14.53 16.88
CA LEU A 145 -2.45 -15.49 17.84
C LEU A 145 -1.44 -16.58 18.20
N LYS A 146 -0.68 -17.10 17.23
CA LYS A 146 0.38 -18.10 17.48
C LYS A 146 1.54 -17.51 18.28
N LYS A 147 1.92 -16.24 18.02
CA LYS A 147 2.96 -15.53 18.75
C LYS A 147 2.61 -15.38 20.23
N ASN A 148 1.38 -14.97 20.54
CA ASN A 148 0.92 -14.80 21.92
C ASN A 148 0.81 -16.12 22.71
N LYS A 149 0.62 -17.26 22.04
CA LYS A 149 0.63 -18.59 22.68
C LYS A 149 2.03 -19.13 23.02
N ARG A 150 3.09 -18.53 22.47
CA ARG A 150 4.48 -18.94 22.65
C ARG A 150 5.27 -18.04 23.61
N SER A 151 4.64 -16.98 24.11
CA SER A 151 5.18 -16.09 25.14
C SER A 151 4.59 -16.41 26.50
#